data_AF-A0A011V2C5-F1
#
_entry.id   AF-A0A011V2C5-F1
#
_cell.length_a   1.000
_cell.length_b   1.000
_cell.length_c   1.000
_cell.angle_alpha   90.00
_cell.angle_beta   90.00
_cell.angle_gamma   90.00
#
_symmetry.space_group_name_H-M   'P 1'
#
loop_
_entity.id
_entity.type
_entity.pdbx_description
1 polymer ?
#
loop_
_entity_poly.entity_id
_entity_poly.type
_entity_poly.pdbx_seq_one_letter_code
_entity_poly.pdbx_strand_id
1 'polypeptide(L)' 'MDKQKQIKRQNKYVAEKYDRFTATFPKGMKEEYKQHAENKGKSLNGLINDLLKEDIKKDGDTE' A
#
# COMPACT_ATOMS: atom_id res chain seq x y z
N MET A 1 -27.08 19.75 -4.90
CA MET A 1 -26.09 19.55 -5.98
C MET A 1 -24.67 19.34 -5.41
N ASP A 2 -24.54 18.76 -4.21
CA ASP A 2 -23.35 19.00 -3.38
C ASP A 2 -22.48 17.76 -3.13
N LYS A 3 -23.07 16.55 -3.22
CA LYS A 3 -22.32 15.28 -3.08
C LYS A 3 -21.28 15.09 -4.19
N GLN A 4 -21.59 15.47 -5.42
CA GLN A 4 -20.67 15.33 -6.56
C GLN A 4 -19.40 16.18 -6.40
N LYS A 5 -19.51 17.37 -5.77
CA LYS A 5 -18.35 18.24 -5.50
C LYS A 5 -17.46 17.69 -4.40
N GLN A 6 -18.03 17.11 -3.33
CA GLN A 6 -17.24 16.44 -2.30
C GLN A 6 -16.49 15.22 -2.84
N ILE A 7 -17.13 14.39 -3.67
CA ILE A 7 -16.50 13.21 -4.27
C ILE A 7 -15.33 13.61 -5.17
N LYS A 8 -15.49 14.65 -6.01
CA LYS A 8 -14.38 15.17 -6.84
C LYS A 8 -13.22 15.69 -6.01
N ARG A 9 -13.49 16.47 -4.95
CA ARG A 9 -12.42 16.99 -4.07
C ARG A 9 -11.70 15.87 -3.33
N GLN A 10 -12.43 14.88 -2.82
CA GLN A 10 -11.84 13.74 -2.14
C GLN A 10 -10.98 12.90 -3.09
N ASN A 11 -11.45 12.63 -4.32
CA ASN A 11 -10.64 11.92 -5.31
C ASN A 11 -9.37 12.70 -5.68
N LYS A 12 -9.45 14.02 -5.83
CA LYS A 12 -8.29 14.87 -6.13
C LYS A 12 -7.26 14.82 -4.99
N TYR A 13 -7.73 14.92 -3.75
CA TYR A 13 -6.87 14.82 -2.57
C TYR A 13 -6.22 13.44 -2.43
N VAL A 14 -6.98 12.37 -2.69
CA VAL A 14 -6.45 11.00 -2.61
C VAL A 14 -5.41 10.75 -3.70
N ALA A 15 -5.66 11.18 -4.94
CA ALA A 15 -4.73 11.00 -6.05
C ALA A 15 -3.43 11.81 -5.90
N GLU A 16 -3.50 12.99 -5.28
CA GLU A 16 -2.33 13.85 -5.07
C GLU A 16 -1.47 13.39 -3.88
N LYS A 17 -2.08 12.75 -2.87
CA LYS A 17 -1.41 12.35 -1.63
C LYS A 17 -1.03 10.87 -1.58
N TYR A 18 -1.68 10.01 -2.36
CA TYR A 18 -1.54 8.56 -2.26
C TYR A 18 -1.49 7.92 -3.65
N ASP A 19 -0.39 7.26 -3.95
CA ASP A 19 -0.33 6.27 -5.02
C ASP A 19 -1.16 5.04 -4.64
N ARG A 20 -2.21 4.76 -5.42
CA ARG A 20 -2.98 3.52 -5.31
C ARG A 20 -2.55 2.57 -6.40
N PHE A 21 -1.95 1.45 -6.00
CA PHE A 21 -1.70 0.33 -6.90
C PHE A 21 -2.61 -0.85 -6.51
N THR A 22 -3.15 -1.52 -7.52
CA THR A 22 -3.89 -2.77 -7.34
C THR A 22 -2.93 -3.92 -7.58
N ALA A 23 -2.63 -4.71 -6.54
CA ALA A 23 -1.81 -5.90 -6.67
C ALA A 23 -2.69 -7.15 -6.70
N THR A 24 -2.55 -7.94 -7.77
CA THR A 24 -3.30 -9.19 -7.96
C THR A 24 -2.40 -10.35 -7.58
N PHE A 25 -2.79 -11.12 -6.56
CA PHE A 25 -2.06 -12.29 -6.10
C PHE A 25 -2.90 -13.55 -6.31
N PRO A 26 -2.27 -14.72 -6.51
CA PRO A 26 -3.01 -15.97 -6.58
C PRO A 26 -3.73 -16.28 -5.26
N LYS A 27 -4.83 -17.03 -5.36
CA LYS A 27 -5.67 -17.39 -4.22
C LYS A 27 -4.86 -18.18 -3.20
N GLY A 28 -4.89 -17.76 -1.92
CA GLY A 28 -4.11 -18.37 -0.83
C GLY A 28 -2.91 -17.52 -0.37
N MET A 29 -2.22 -16.86 -1.29
CA MET A 29 -1.05 -16.03 -0.95
C MET A 29 -1.39 -14.85 -0.03
N LYS A 30 -2.58 -14.25 -0.21
CA LYS A 30 -3.06 -13.17 0.65
C LYS A 30 -3.11 -13.58 2.13
N GLU A 31 -3.45 -14.84 2.40
CA GLU A 31 -3.56 -15.35 3.75
C GLU A 31 -2.18 -15.52 4.38
N GLU A 32 -1.21 -16.06 3.64
CA GLU A 32 0.19 -16.14 4.07
C GLU A 32 0.77 -14.75 4.35
N TYR A 33 0.55 -13.79 3.46
CA TYR A 33 1.03 -12.43 3.68
C TYR A 33 0.35 -11.76 4.87
N LYS A 34 -0.94 -12.04 5.11
CA LYS A 34 -1.68 -11.54 6.27
C LYS A 34 -1.12 -12.13 7.56
N GLN A 35 -0.88 -13.43 7.61
CA GLN A 35 -0.25 -14.08 8.77
C GLN A 35 1.16 -13.54 9.03
N HIS A 36 1.96 -13.33 7.97
CA HIS A 36 3.28 -12.72 8.11
C HIS A 36 3.20 -11.28 8.65
N ALA A 37 2.23 -10.51 8.16
CA ALA A 37 1.98 -9.15 8.64
C ALA A 37 1.52 -9.14 10.11
N GLU A 38 0.60 -10.04 10.50
CA GLU A 38 0.11 -10.20 11.87
C GLU A 38 1.25 -10.61 12.82
N ASN A 39 2.12 -11.53 12.42
CA ASN A 39 3.33 -11.89 13.18
C ASN A 39 4.28 -10.70 13.39
N LYS A 40 4.33 -9.77 12.43
CA LYS A 40 5.10 -8.52 12.54
C LYS A 40 4.32 -7.39 13.24
N GLY A 41 3.08 -7.62 13.68
CA GLY A 41 2.21 -6.60 14.26
C GLY A 41 1.82 -5.48 13.26
N LYS A 42 1.93 -5.73 11.96
CA LYS A 42 1.66 -4.77 10.88
C LYS A 42 0.42 -5.20 10.09
N SER A 43 -0.26 -4.24 9.48
CA SER A 43 -1.26 -4.55 8.45
C SER A 43 -0.56 -5.05 7.18
N LEU A 44 -1.25 -5.87 6.37
CA LEU A 44 -0.73 -6.35 5.08
C LEU A 44 -0.22 -5.20 4.19
N ASN A 45 -0.98 -4.10 4.10
CA ASN A 45 -0.58 -2.92 3.34
C ASN A 45 0.65 -2.22 3.94
N GLY A 46 0.78 -2.21 5.27
CA GLY A 46 1.93 -1.67 5.96
C GLY A 46 3.18 -2.50 5.70
N LEU A 47 3.07 -3.83 5.76
CA LEU A 47 4.14 -4.76 5.42
C LEU A 47 4.64 -4.56 3.99
N ILE A 48 3.74 -4.44 3.01
CA ILE A 48 4.12 -4.23 1.61
C ILE A 48 4.90 -2.92 1.44
N ASN A 49 4.43 -1.83 2.06
CA ASN A 49 5.11 -0.53 2.01
C ASN A 49 6.48 -0.56 2.71
N ASP A 50 6.58 -1.29 3.82
CA ASP A 50 7.84 -1.47 4.57
C ASP A 50 8.86 -2.24 3.73
N LEU A 51 8.45 -3.36 3.14
CA LEU A 51 9.29 -4.18 2.24
C LEU A 51 9.77 -3.37 1.03
N LEU A 52 8.88 -2.62 0.38
CA LEU A 52 9.25 -1.75 -0.75
C LEU A 52 10.26 -0.68 -0.33
N LYS A 53 10.07 -0.06 0.84
CA LYS A 53 11.02 0.94 1.36
C LYS A 53 12.36 0.33 1.72
N GLU A 54 12.37 -0.84 2.34
CA GLU A 54 13.60 -1.56 2.68
C GLU A 54 14.37 -1.96 1.42
N ASP A 55 13.66 -2.41 0.38
CA ASP A 55 14.23 -2.81 -0.91
C ASP A 55 14.86 -1.61 -1.64
N ILE A 56 14.11 -0.51 -1.80
CA ILE A 56 14.61 0.75 -2.38
C ILE A 56 15.82 1.27 -1.59
N LYS A 57 15.79 1.16 -0.26
CA LYS A 57 16.89 1.62 0.59
C LYS A 57 18.14 0.75 0.43
N LYS A 58 17.99 -0.56 0.28
CA LYS A 58 19.12 -1.48 0.04
C LYS A 58 19.77 -1.24 -1.32
N ASP A 59 18.97 -0.96 -2.34
CA ASP A 59 19.48 -0.68 -3.69
C ASP A 59 20.29 0.64 -3.71
N GLY A 60 19.86 1.65 -2.95
CA GLY A 60 20.51 2.96 -2.85
C GLY A 60 21.68 3.08 -1.85
N ASP A 61 22.00 2.04 -1.06
CA ASP A 61 23.11 2.03 -0.09
C ASP A 61 24.34 1.26 -0.62
N THR A 62 24.35 0.93 -1.92
CA THR A 62 25.49 0.30 -2.59
C THR A 62 26.33 1.34 -3.34
N GLU A 63 26.77 2.41 -2.65
CA GLU A 63 27.80 3.34 -3.13
C GLU A 63 28.70 3.82 -1.98
#